data_AF-A0A7W8YQ67-F1
#
_entry.id   AF-A0A7W8YQ67-F1
#
_cell.length_a   1.000
_cell.length_b   1.000
_cell.length_c   1.000
_cell.angle_alpha   90.00
_cell.angle_beta   90.00
_cell.angle_gamma   90.00
#
_symmetry.space_group_name_H-M   'P 1'
#
loop_
_entity.id
_entity.type
_entity.pdbx_description
1 polymer ?
#
loop_
_entity_poly.entity_id
_entity_poly.type
_entity_poly.pdbx_seq_one_letter_code
_entity_poly.pdbx_strand_id
1 'polypeptide(L)'
;MRSTKKKINFITVILLSLIYQVSFAQVHKNDAVQKVNISQQMDKIQREYFILGTLNDYMGRSLHPDSEDQLEAYYSTQGPLLNIIDSFLKKNYPGIPYQIEKYADKNGNLMSARINSKGLSAKFNNYYTFLPTGSRSIDNKPVLAGQLKKGLFKTETEKLAFIAGVYVTFKVKNDTTYCFNIANSTSKAEIAYGLLKDLDCNPSSRIINNIPVSHLVYFHPTTKVKTYLQQFMYISEQIDREKRLYTERILKEKKS
;
A
#
# COMPACT_ATOMS: atom_id res chain seq x y z
N MET A 1 -38.47 45.05 -15.16
CA MET A 1 -38.08 43.64 -14.91
C MET A 1 -38.14 43.36 -13.41
N ARG A 2 -39.18 42.67 -12.91
CA ARG A 2 -39.30 42.32 -11.48
C ARG A 2 -38.53 41.04 -11.19
N SER A 3 -37.48 41.17 -10.36
CA SER A 3 -36.68 40.07 -9.80
C SER A 3 -37.47 39.29 -8.76
N THR A 4 -37.81 38.03 -9.04
CA THR A 4 -38.35 37.08 -8.06
C THR A 4 -37.21 36.45 -7.26
N LYS A 5 -37.02 36.90 -6.01
CA LYS A 5 -36.14 36.22 -5.04
C LYS A 5 -36.77 34.88 -4.66
N LYS A 6 -36.14 33.76 -5.07
CA LYS A 6 -36.50 32.41 -4.61
C LYS A 6 -36.26 32.31 -3.10
N LYS A 7 -37.33 32.15 -2.31
CA LYS A 7 -37.24 31.78 -0.89
C LYS A 7 -36.77 30.34 -0.81
N ILE A 8 -35.52 30.13 -0.40
CA ILE A 8 -34.99 28.80 -0.10
C ILE A 8 -35.72 28.29 1.14
N ASN A 9 -36.43 27.16 1.00
CA ASN A 9 -37.20 26.57 2.09
C ASN A 9 -36.22 25.95 3.12
N PHE A 10 -36.16 26.56 4.31
CA PHE A 10 -35.20 26.21 5.37
C PHE A 10 -35.31 24.74 5.80
N ILE A 11 -36.51 24.17 5.72
CA ILE A 11 -36.78 22.74 6.01
C ILE A 11 -36.05 21.83 5.02
N THR A 12 -35.96 22.20 3.74
CA THR A 12 -35.28 21.41 2.70
C THR A 12 -33.77 21.37 2.92
N VAL A 13 -33.18 22.48 3.41
CA VAL A 13 -31.74 22.55 3.72
C VAL A 13 -31.40 21.67 4.92
N ILE A 14 -32.26 21.66 5.95
CA ILE A 14 -32.09 20.80 7.13
C ILE A 14 -32.24 19.33 6.78
N LEU A 15 -33.21 18.95 5.95
CA LEU A 15 -33.37 17.56 5.52
C LEU A 15 -32.15 17.07 4.72
N LEU A 16 -31.62 17.90 3.80
CA LEU A 16 -30.44 17.55 3.02
C LEU A 16 -29.19 17.42 3.89
N SER A 17 -29.03 18.24 4.94
CA SER A 17 -27.89 18.12 5.86
C SER A 17 -27.99 16.87 6.74
N LEU A 18 -29.19 16.49 7.19
CA LEU A 18 -29.44 15.26 7.93
C LEU A 18 -29.18 14.00 7.07
N ILE A 19 -29.63 13.99 5.81
CA ILE A 19 -29.35 12.88 4.87
C ILE A 19 -27.83 12.76 4.63
N TYR A 20 -27.13 13.90 4.53
CA TYR A 20 -25.68 13.90 4.36
C TYR A 20 -24.97 13.33 5.60
N GLN A 21 -25.37 13.73 6.81
CA GLN A 21 -24.78 13.21 8.05
C GLN A 21 -25.03 11.72 8.27
N VAL A 22 -26.24 11.22 7.95
CA VAL A 22 -26.56 9.79 8.05
C VAL A 22 -25.76 8.97 7.04
N SER A 23 -25.63 9.45 5.80
CA SER A 23 -24.82 8.80 4.76
C SER A 23 -23.34 8.76 5.16
N PHE A 24 -22.83 9.85 5.74
CA PHE A 24 -21.44 9.94 6.20
C PHE A 24 -21.16 8.99 7.37
N ALA A 25 -22.09 8.88 8.32
CA ALA A 25 -21.97 7.97 9.46
C ALA A 25 -22.04 6.48 9.06
N GLN A 26 -22.89 6.13 8.08
CA GLN A 26 -22.98 4.76 7.55
C GLN A 26 -21.70 4.33 6.83
N VAL A 27 -21.09 5.22 6.04
CA VAL A 27 -19.80 4.95 5.37
C VAL A 27 -18.70 4.68 6.41
N HIS A 28 -18.59 5.51 7.44
CA HIS A 28 -17.59 5.29 8.50
C HIS A 28 -17.82 4.02 9.32
N LYS A 29 -19.08 3.63 9.55
CA LYS A 29 -19.41 2.40 10.28
C LYS A 29 -19.04 1.15 9.46
N ASN A 30 -19.26 1.17 8.14
CA ASN A 30 -18.88 0.08 7.24
C ASN A 30 -17.36 -0.07 7.12
N ASP A 31 -16.62 1.04 7.01
CA ASP A 31 -15.14 1.04 7.01
C ASP A 31 -14.56 0.42 8.29
N ALA A 32 -15.15 0.74 9.46
CA ALA A 32 -14.71 0.20 10.75
C ALA A 32 -15.00 -1.31 10.88
N VAL A 33 -16.18 -1.77 10.44
CA VAL A 33 -16.56 -3.19 10.46
C VAL A 33 -15.70 -4.02 9.49
N GLN A 34 -15.41 -3.51 8.30
CA GLN A 34 -14.58 -4.19 7.30
C GLN A 34 -13.11 -4.29 7.74
N LYS A 35 -12.58 -3.23 8.37
CA LYS A 35 -11.22 -3.19 8.97
C LYS A 35 -11.01 -4.23 10.07
N VAL A 36 -12.01 -4.43 10.93
CA VAL A 36 -11.96 -5.43 12.01
C VAL A 36 -12.00 -6.86 11.45
N ASN A 37 -12.73 -7.10 10.35
CA ASN A 37 -12.97 -8.44 9.83
C ASN A 37 -11.73 -9.08 9.17
N ILE A 38 -10.95 -8.33 8.38
CA ILE A 38 -9.81 -8.90 7.63
C ILE A 38 -8.64 -9.28 8.52
N SER A 39 -8.31 -8.42 9.49
CA SER A 39 -7.24 -8.70 10.45
C SER A 39 -7.52 -9.95 11.30
N GLN A 40 -8.79 -10.29 11.47
CA GLN A 40 -9.24 -11.48 12.20
C GLN A 40 -9.22 -12.75 11.34
N GLN A 41 -9.56 -12.66 10.05
CA GLN A 41 -9.69 -13.82 9.16
C GLN A 41 -8.37 -14.37 8.61
N MET A 42 -7.36 -13.53 8.41
CA MET A 42 -6.07 -14.02 7.88
C MET A 42 -5.34 -14.88 8.92
N ASP A 43 -4.65 -15.92 8.49
CA ASP A 43 -3.69 -16.63 9.35
C ASP A 43 -2.34 -15.87 9.45
N LYS A 44 -1.38 -16.45 10.16
CA LYS A 44 -0.03 -15.86 10.33
C LYS A 44 0.72 -15.75 9.00
N ILE A 45 0.64 -16.79 8.17
CA ILE A 45 1.37 -16.90 6.90
C ILE A 45 0.83 -15.86 5.90
N GLN A 46 -0.50 -15.77 5.78
CA GLN A 46 -1.16 -14.79 4.93
C GLN A 46 -0.74 -13.36 5.29
N ARG A 47 -0.74 -13.01 6.59
CA ARG A 47 -0.31 -11.67 7.01
C ARG A 47 1.14 -11.39 6.65
N GLU A 48 2.03 -12.38 6.82
CA GLU A 48 3.44 -12.25 6.49
C GLU A 48 3.67 -12.00 4.99
N TYR A 49 3.04 -12.79 4.12
CA TYR A 49 3.17 -12.61 2.67
C TYR A 49 2.45 -11.36 2.16
N PHE A 50 1.37 -10.94 2.80
CA PHE A 50 0.76 -9.64 2.51
C PHE A 50 1.74 -8.50 2.80
N ILE A 51 2.37 -8.48 3.98
CA ILE A 51 3.40 -7.47 4.31
C ILE A 51 4.52 -7.52 3.27
N LEU A 52 5.03 -8.71 2.92
CA LEU A 52 6.07 -8.87 1.91
C LEU A 52 5.69 -8.26 0.55
N GLY A 53 4.42 -8.39 0.15
CA GLY A 53 3.87 -7.76 -1.06
C GLY A 53 3.90 -6.24 -1.01
N THR A 54 3.69 -5.65 0.17
CA THR A 54 3.65 -4.19 0.36
C THR A 54 5.01 -3.52 0.46
N LEU A 55 6.08 -4.29 0.75
CA LEU A 55 7.42 -3.72 0.93
C LEU A 55 7.91 -3.06 -0.36
N ASN A 56 8.47 -1.87 -0.23
CA ASN A 56 9.11 -1.14 -1.30
C ASN A 56 10.49 -1.74 -1.60
N ASP A 57 10.74 -1.96 -2.88
CA ASP A 57 12.02 -2.40 -3.43
C ASP A 57 12.33 -1.65 -4.72
N TYR A 58 12.02 -0.35 -4.74
CA TYR A 58 12.50 0.59 -5.76
C TYR A 58 14.03 0.49 -5.89
N MET A 59 14.52 0.03 -7.05
CA MET A 59 15.92 -0.34 -7.33
C MET A 59 16.44 -1.54 -6.52
N GLY A 60 15.54 -2.44 -6.13
CA GLY A 60 15.80 -3.53 -5.20
C GLY A 60 15.58 -3.13 -3.74
N ARG A 61 15.44 -4.12 -2.87
CA ARG A 61 15.26 -3.90 -1.43
C ARG A 61 16.56 -3.35 -0.86
N SER A 62 16.60 -2.09 -0.48
CA SER A 62 17.81 -1.48 0.05
C SER A 62 18.15 -2.06 1.43
N LEU A 63 19.40 -2.52 1.59
CA LEU A 63 20.02 -2.79 2.88
C LEU A 63 21.17 -1.81 3.04
N HIS A 64 20.85 -0.69 3.68
CA HIS A 64 21.78 0.40 3.94
C HIS A 64 22.35 0.26 5.36
N PRO A 65 23.68 0.32 5.54
CA PRO A 65 24.32 0.20 6.86
C PRO A 65 23.81 1.20 7.91
N ASP A 66 23.45 2.40 7.46
CA ASP A 66 22.99 3.47 8.36
C ASP A 66 21.48 3.37 8.72
N SER A 67 20.77 2.38 8.17
CA SER A 67 19.34 2.15 8.43
C SER A 67 18.98 0.66 8.36
N GLU A 68 19.86 -0.20 8.89
CA GLU A 68 19.70 -1.67 8.83
C GLU A 68 18.43 -2.17 9.54
N ASP A 69 17.95 -1.43 10.53
CA ASP A 69 16.75 -1.74 11.29
C ASP A 69 15.45 -1.26 10.61
N GLN A 70 15.54 -0.47 9.53
CA GLN A 70 14.35 0.03 8.84
C GLN A 70 13.62 -1.12 8.11
N LEU A 71 12.40 -1.44 8.56
CA LEU A 71 11.52 -2.37 7.86
C LEU A 71 10.87 -1.69 6.65
N GLU A 72 10.23 -0.54 6.81
CA GLU A 72 9.59 0.14 5.69
C GLU A 72 9.34 1.62 5.99
N ALA A 73 9.32 2.43 4.93
CA ALA A 73 8.91 3.83 4.96
C ALA A 73 7.59 4.02 4.19
N TYR A 74 6.72 4.85 4.75
CA TYR A 74 5.40 5.14 4.20
C TYR A 74 5.27 6.63 3.96
N TYR A 75 4.69 7.01 2.82
CA TYR A 75 4.26 8.38 2.58
C TYR A 75 3.05 8.75 3.44
N SER A 76 2.81 10.05 3.63
CA SER A 76 1.64 10.58 4.33
C SER A 76 0.32 9.95 3.89
N THR A 77 0.16 9.73 2.59
CA THR A 77 -1.05 9.18 2.00
C THR A 77 -1.24 7.68 2.24
N GLN A 78 -0.22 6.99 2.79
CA GLN A 78 -0.25 5.55 3.06
C GLN A 78 -0.56 5.23 4.54
N GLY A 79 -1.01 6.21 5.33
CA GLY A 79 -1.46 5.99 6.71
C GLY A 79 -2.45 4.83 6.89
N PRO A 80 -3.46 4.63 6.01
CA PRO A 80 -4.35 3.47 6.07
C PRO A 80 -3.61 2.13 5.98
N LEU A 81 -2.64 2.01 5.07
CA LEU A 81 -1.82 0.80 4.92
C LEU A 81 -0.94 0.57 6.14
N LEU A 82 -0.26 1.62 6.63
CA LEU A 82 0.56 1.56 7.84
C LEU A 82 -0.21 1.00 9.04
N ASN A 83 -1.47 1.42 9.23
CA ASN A 83 -2.31 0.93 10.33
C ASN A 83 -2.60 -0.57 10.23
N ILE A 84 -2.78 -1.09 9.00
CA ILE A 84 -3.01 -2.53 8.77
C ILE A 84 -1.72 -3.31 9.01
N ILE A 85 -0.59 -2.80 8.51
CA ILE A 85 0.72 -3.42 8.73
C ILE A 85 1.06 -3.44 10.23
N ASP A 86 0.85 -2.34 10.96
CA ASP A 86 1.03 -2.28 12.42
C ASP A 86 0.18 -3.35 13.13
N SER A 87 -1.09 -3.49 12.77
CA SER A 87 -1.97 -4.53 13.32
C SER A 87 -1.45 -5.94 13.01
N PHE A 88 -0.97 -6.19 11.79
CA PHE A 88 -0.45 -7.49 11.38
C PHE A 88 0.85 -7.83 12.10
N LEU A 89 1.74 -6.86 12.28
CA LEU A 89 3.00 -7.03 13.00
C LEU A 89 2.75 -7.37 14.47
N LYS A 90 1.86 -6.65 15.17
CA LYS A 90 1.46 -6.96 16.57
C LYS A 90 0.93 -8.38 16.71
N LYS A 91 0.11 -8.82 15.76
CA LYS A 91 -0.51 -10.15 15.79
C LYS A 91 0.45 -11.28 15.43
N ASN A 92 1.34 -11.06 14.45
CA ASN A 92 2.28 -12.10 13.99
C ASN A 92 3.53 -12.23 14.86
N TYR A 93 3.97 -11.12 15.46
CA TYR A 93 5.25 -11.02 16.15
C TYR A 93 5.13 -10.25 17.48
N PRO A 94 4.25 -10.68 18.40
CA PRO A 94 3.97 -9.94 19.64
C PRO A 94 5.20 -9.73 20.55
N GLY A 95 6.24 -10.56 20.39
CA GLY A 95 7.49 -10.45 21.16
C GLY A 95 8.64 -9.75 20.44
N ILE A 96 8.45 -9.24 19.21
CA ILE A 96 9.51 -8.53 18.48
C ILE A 96 9.29 -7.02 18.64
N PRO A 97 10.20 -6.29 19.31
CA PRO A 97 10.05 -4.86 19.47
C PRO A 97 10.20 -4.13 18.14
N TYR A 98 9.38 -3.10 17.94
CA TYR A 98 9.50 -2.18 16.83
C TYR A 98 8.93 -0.82 17.22
N GLN A 99 9.34 0.21 16.48
CA GLN A 99 8.87 1.57 16.65
C GLN A 99 8.29 2.10 15.34
N ILE A 100 7.27 2.96 15.45
CA ILE A 100 6.73 3.71 14.33
C ILE A 100 7.09 5.17 14.53
N GLU A 101 8.09 5.64 13.81
CA GLU A 101 8.45 7.05 13.78
C GLU A 101 7.56 7.79 12.79
N LYS A 102 6.97 8.90 13.21
CA LYS A 102 6.12 9.75 12.37
C LYS A 102 6.79 11.11 12.21
N TYR A 103 6.89 11.55 10.96
CA TYR A 103 7.47 12.82 10.58
C TYR A 103 6.34 13.72 10.10
N ALA A 104 6.21 14.90 10.70
CA ALA A 104 5.15 15.85 10.41
C ALA A 104 5.73 17.18 9.91
N ASP A 105 4.93 17.92 9.15
CA ASP A 105 5.26 19.29 8.76
C ASP A 105 5.11 20.26 9.95
N LYS A 106 5.44 21.53 9.73
CA LYS A 106 5.31 22.61 10.72
C LYS A 106 3.89 22.81 11.26
N ASN A 107 2.87 22.32 10.54
CA ASN A 107 1.46 22.42 10.91
C ASN A 107 0.95 21.13 11.58
N GLY A 108 1.83 20.15 11.82
CA GLY A 108 1.48 18.86 12.42
C GLY A 108 0.86 17.84 11.45
N ASN A 109 0.84 18.11 10.14
CA ASN A 109 0.37 17.12 9.16
C ASN A 109 1.42 16.04 8.95
N LEU A 110 1.01 14.77 8.96
CA LEU A 110 1.89 13.65 8.62
C LEU A 110 2.50 13.86 7.22
N MET A 111 3.82 13.78 7.11
CA MET A 111 4.59 13.78 5.86
C MET A 111 5.03 12.37 5.48
N SER A 112 5.54 11.62 6.46
CA SER A 112 5.97 10.24 6.29
C SER A 112 5.99 9.51 7.62
N ALA A 113 6.06 8.19 7.56
CA ALA A 113 6.31 7.35 8.73
C ALA A 113 7.33 6.25 8.39
N ARG A 114 8.03 5.75 9.40
CA ARG A 114 8.97 4.63 9.26
C ARG A 114 8.71 3.60 10.33
N ILE A 115 8.78 2.32 9.97
CA ILE A 115 8.80 1.21 10.92
C ILE A 115 10.24 0.77 11.10
N ASN A 116 10.77 0.90 12.32
CA ASN A 116 12.14 0.48 12.67
C ASN A 116 12.08 -0.71 13.63
N SER A 117 12.76 -1.79 13.26
CA SER A 117 12.91 -3.02 14.05
C SER A 117 14.02 -3.88 13.48
N LYS A 118 15.08 -4.11 14.25
CA LYS A 118 16.15 -5.05 13.89
C LYS A 118 15.62 -6.47 13.64
N GLY A 119 14.67 -6.94 14.45
CA GLY A 119 14.12 -8.28 14.32
C GLY A 119 13.25 -8.45 13.07
N LEU A 120 12.34 -7.51 12.81
CA LEU A 120 11.45 -7.59 11.66
C LEU A 120 12.19 -7.31 10.34
N SER A 121 13.07 -6.31 10.31
CA SER A 121 13.90 -6.04 9.12
C SER A 121 14.72 -7.26 8.74
N ALA A 122 15.44 -7.89 9.66
CA ALA A 122 16.19 -9.13 9.41
C ALA A 122 15.28 -10.26 8.90
N LYS A 123 14.12 -10.45 9.52
CA LYS A 123 13.13 -11.46 9.12
C LYS A 123 12.65 -11.26 7.69
N PHE A 124 12.28 -10.04 7.31
CA PHE A 124 11.80 -9.76 5.95
C PHE A 124 12.92 -9.70 4.92
N ASN A 125 14.11 -9.23 5.30
CA ASN A 125 15.30 -9.24 4.44
C ASN A 125 15.70 -10.66 4.06
N ASN A 126 15.41 -11.68 4.89
CA ASN A 126 15.66 -13.09 4.53
C ASN A 126 14.86 -13.59 3.31
N TYR A 127 13.84 -12.86 2.84
CA TYR A 127 13.14 -13.14 1.58
C TYR A 127 13.92 -12.70 0.34
N TYR A 128 15.03 -11.99 0.51
CA TYR A 128 15.80 -11.40 -0.57
C TYR A 128 17.20 -12.01 -0.66
N THR A 129 17.75 -12.02 -1.86
CA THR A 129 19.18 -12.21 -2.13
C THR A 129 19.78 -10.86 -2.41
N PHE A 130 20.84 -10.49 -1.70
CA PHE A 130 21.45 -9.17 -1.76
C PHE A 130 22.72 -9.15 -2.59
N LEU A 131 22.86 -8.12 -3.42
CA LEU A 131 24.07 -7.83 -4.19
C LEU A 131 24.54 -6.40 -3.92
N PRO A 132 25.85 -6.12 -3.95
CA PRO A 132 26.37 -4.76 -3.83
C PRO A 132 25.83 -3.85 -4.93
N THR A 133 25.46 -2.62 -4.59
CA THR A 133 24.98 -1.62 -5.56
C THR A 133 26.11 -0.79 -6.18
N GLY A 134 27.32 -0.88 -5.62
CA GLY A 134 28.43 0.03 -5.90
C GLY A 134 28.43 1.28 -5.01
N SER A 135 27.30 1.61 -4.37
CA SER A 135 27.22 2.68 -3.39
C SER A 135 27.79 2.25 -2.04
N ARG A 136 28.25 3.23 -1.26
CA ARG A 136 28.80 3.03 0.09
C ARG A 136 28.18 4.01 1.08
N SER A 137 28.07 3.58 2.34
CA SER A 137 27.67 4.44 3.45
C SER A 137 28.78 5.44 3.81
N ILE A 138 28.48 6.33 4.76
CA ILE A 138 29.45 7.32 5.29
C ILE A 138 30.68 6.61 5.86
N ASP A 139 30.48 5.48 6.56
CA ASP A 139 31.55 4.63 7.11
C ASP A 139 32.17 3.68 6.08
N ASN A 140 32.00 3.96 4.78
CA ASN A 140 32.58 3.20 3.68
C ASN A 140 32.12 1.72 3.60
N LYS A 141 30.98 1.37 4.22
CA LYS A 141 30.37 0.02 4.14
C LYS A 141 29.52 -0.09 2.88
N PRO A 142 29.50 -1.25 2.19
CA PRO A 142 28.74 -1.41 0.96
C PRO A 142 27.23 -1.34 1.22
N VAL A 143 26.52 -0.60 0.36
CA VAL A 143 25.05 -0.66 0.28
C VAL A 143 24.66 -1.83 -0.59
N LEU A 144 23.67 -2.61 -0.17
CA LEU A 144 23.19 -3.76 -0.93
C LEU A 144 21.78 -3.53 -1.47
N ALA A 145 21.48 -4.11 -2.63
CA ALA A 145 20.14 -4.19 -3.19
C ALA A 145 19.68 -5.65 -3.23
N GLY A 146 18.51 -5.89 -2.64
CA GLY A 146 17.89 -7.19 -2.54
C GLY A 146 16.95 -7.47 -3.72
N GLN A 147 17.04 -8.67 -4.28
CA GLN A 147 16.06 -9.24 -5.20
C GLN A 147 15.26 -10.31 -4.46
N LEU A 148 13.95 -10.34 -4.64
CA LEU A 148 13.12 -11.38 -4.04
C LEU A 148 13.57 -12.76 -4.53
N LYS A 149 13.70 -13.71 -3.60
CA LYS A 149 14.10 -15.08 -3.94
C LYS A 149 13.04 -15.75 -4.82
N LYS A 150 13.49 -16.58 -5.76
CA LYS A 150 12.60 -17.43 -6.55
C LYS A 150 12.07 -18.58 -5.69
N GLY A 151 10.86 -19.06 -6.00
CA GLY A 151 10.28 -20.23 -5.34
C GLY A 151 9.87 -20.02 -3.87
N LEU A 152 9.69 -18.77 -3.42
CA LEU A 152 9.21 -18.48 -2.06
C LEU A 152 7.80 -19.01 -1.80
N PHE A 153 6.92 -18.85 -2.79
CA PHE A 153 5.50 -19.14 -2.66
C PHE A 153 5.21 -20.60 -2.98
N LYS A 154 4.73 -21.36 -2.00
CA LYS A 154 4.46 -22.80 -2.10
C LYS A 154 2.98 -23.10 -2.23
N THR A 155 2.14 -22.31 -1.59
CA THR A 155 0.69 -22.52 -1.54
C THR A 155 -0.06 -21.41 -2.26
N GLU A 156 -1.28 -21.70 -2.75
CA GLU A 156 -2.16 -20.70 -3.36
C GLU A 156 -2.41 -19.51 -2.40
N THR A 157 -2.57 -19.80 -1.11
CA THR A 157 -2.80 -18.82 -0.05
C THR A 157 -1.67 -17.79 0.08
N GLU A 158 -0.41 -18.21 -0.02
CA GLU A 158 0.76 -17.32 0.02
C GLU A 158 0.81 -16.42 -1.22
N LYS A 159 0.50 -16.99 -2.39
CA LYS A 159 0.44 -16.26 -3.67
C LYS A 159 -0.64 -15.17 -3.61
N LEU A 160 -1.85 -15.54 -3.16
CA LEU A 160 -2.98 -14.62 -3.01
C LEU A 160 -2.65 -13.47 -2.04
N ALA A 161 -2.09 -13.79 -0.88
CA ALA A 161 -1.75 -12.78 0.12
C ALA A 161 -0.70 -11.78 -0.40
N PHE A 162 0.36 -12.27 -1.07
CA PHE A 162 1.37 -11.41 -1.66
C PHE A 162 0.81 -10.53 -2.78
N ILE A 163 0.02 -11.10 -3.70
CA ILE A 163 -0.62 -10.33 -4.77
C ILE A 163 -1.58 -9.28 -4.19
N ALA A 164 -2.28 -9.57 -3.10
CA ALA A 164 -3.09 -8.56 -2.41
C ALA A 164 -2.25 -7.41 -1.87
N GLY A 165 -1.11 -7.69 -1.22
CA GLY A 165 -0.19 -6.66 -0.75
C GLY A 165 0.38 -5.80 -1.88
N VAL A 166 0.78 -6.42 -2.99
CA VAL A 166 1.25 -5.74 -4.20
C VAL A 166 0.14 -4.85 -4.76
N TYR A 167 -1.06 -5.39 -4.95
CA TYR A 167 -2.17 -4.66 -5.55
C TYR A 167 -2.59 -3.46 -4.70
N VAL A 168 -2.76 -3.63 -3.38
CA VAL A 168 -3.11 -2.52 -2.48
C VAL A 168 -2.12 -1.36 -2.56
N THR A 169 -0.83 -1.68 -2.69
CA THR A 169 0.26 -0.70 -2.64
C THR A 169 0.48 -0.02 -3.99
N PHE A 170 0.46 -0.80 -5.08
CA PHE A 170 0.93 -0.39 -6.40
C PHE A 170 -0.19 -0.30 -7.45
N LYS A 171 -1.46 -0.46 -7.07
CA LYS A 171 -2.61 -0.34 -7.98
C LYS A 171 -2.55 0.97 -8.76
N VAL A 172 -2.84 0.86 -10.04
CA VAL A 172 -3.13 2.00 -10.92
C VAL A 172 -4.59 1.92 -11.32
N LYS A 173 -5.28 3.07 -11.33
CA LYS A 173 -6.66 3.12 -11.79
C LYS A 173 -6.72 2.76 -13.29
N ASN A 174 -7.52 1.75 -13.61
CA ASN A 174 -7.87 1.37 -14.97
C ASN A 174 -9.31 0.82 -14.94
N ASP A 175 -10.17 1.33 -15.82
CA ASP A 175 -11.60 1.05 -15.76
C ASP A 175 -11.97 -0.31 -16.37
N THR A 176 -11.05 -0.95 -17.10
CA THR A 176 -11.30 -2.16 -17.91
C THR A 176 -10.59 -3.41 -17.41
N THR A 177 -9.47 -3.24 -16.69
CA THR A 177 -8.64 -4.37 -16.22
C THR A 177 -7.98 -4.04 -14.88
N TYR A 178 -7.67 -5.07 -14.09
CA TYR A 178 -6.85 -4.88 -12.90
C TYR A 178 -5.43 -4.55 -13.35
N CYS A 179 -4.80 -3.57 -12.70
CA CYS A 179 -3.49 -3.08 -13.06
C CYS A 179 -2.71 -2.63 -11.82
N PHE A 180 -1.40 -2.91 -11.79
CA PHE A 180 -0.46 -2.25 -10.90
C PHE A 180 0.80 -1.81 -11.66
N ASN A 181 1.49 -0.80 -11.13
CA ASN A 181 2.76 -0.31 -11.66
C ASN A 181 3.81 -0.30 -10.55
N ILE A 182 4.89 -1.05 -10.76
CA ILE A 182 6.02 -1.10 -9.83
C ILE A 182 7.19 -0.36 -10.47
N ALA A 183 7.59 0.76 -9.89
CA ALA A 183 8.67 1.59 -10.44
C ALA A 183 10.06 1.01 -10.08
N ASN A 184 10.94 0.88 -11.07
CA ASN A 184 12.33 0.41 -10.91
C ASN A 184 12.50 -0.91 -10.11
N SER A 185 11.51 -1.80 -10.14
CA SER A 185 11.59 -3.09 -9.45
C SER A 185 11.24 -4.25 -10.38
N THR A 186 12.25 -4.67 -11.14
CA THR A 186 12.10 -5.76 -12.10
C THR A 186 11.81 -7.08 -11.40
N SER A 187 12.53 -7.40 -10.32
CA SER A 187 12.37 -8.67 -9.58
C SER A 187 10.96 -8.86 -9.01
N LYS A 188 10.39 -7.84 -8.36
CA LYS A 188 9.02 -7.94 -7.81
C LYS A 188 7.98 -8.01 -8.92
N ALA A 189 8.14 -7.22 -9.99
CA ALA A 189 7.22 -7.25 -11.12
C ALA A 189 7.19 -8.61 -11.81
N GLU A 190 8.36 -9.23 -12.03
CA GLU A 190 8.49 -10.58 -12.60
C GLU A 190 7.84 -11.65 -11.71
N ILE A 191 8.08 -11.60 -10.40
CA ILE A 191 7.47 -12.53 -9.46
C ILE A 191 5.95 -12.34 -9.44
N ALA A 192 5.46 -11.11 -9.30
CA ALA A 192 4.02 -10.85 -9.28
C ALA A 192 3.34 -11.32 -10.58
N TYR A 193 4.00 -11.11 -11.73
CA TYR A 193 3.54 -11.62 -13.02
C TYR A 193 3.48 -13.16 -13.06
N GLY A 194 4.52 -13.85 -12.59
CA GLY A 194 4.53 -15.32 -12.51
C GLY A 194 3.45 -15.87 -11.58
N LEU A 195 3.25 -15.25 -10.42
CA LEU A 195 2.20 -15.64 -9.48
C LEU A 195 0.79 -15.45 -10.05
N LEU A 196 0.57 -14.41 -10.84
CA LEU A 196 -0.71 -14.21 -11.53
C LEU A 196 -0.95 -15.27 -12.61
N LYS A 197 0.10 -15.76 -13.28
CA LYS A 197 -0.01 -16.93 -14.19
C LYS A 197 -0.40 -18.18 -13.43
N ASP A 198 0.26 -18.45 -12.31
CA ASP A 198 -0.04 -19.60 -11.44
C ASP A 198 -1.45 -19.57 -10.83
N LEU A 199 -2.08 -18.39 -10.79
CA LEU A 199 -3.45 -18.17 -10.31
C LEU A 199 -4.46 -18.05 -11.47
N ASP A 200 -4.08 -18.46 -12.69
CA ASP A 200 -4.91 -18.47 -13.90
C ASP A 200 -5.50 -17.08 -14.28
N CYS A 201 -4.78 -15.99 -13.97
CA CYS A 201 -5.25 -14.62 -14.22
C CYS A 201 -4.84 -14.03 -15.58
N ASN A 202 -4.20 -14.83 -16.44
CA ASN A 202 -3.77 -14.44 -17.79
C ASN A 202 -3.09 -13.05 -17.86
N PRO A 203 -2.00 -12.81 -17.11
CA PRO A 203 -1.41 -11.49 -17.04
C PRO A 203 -0.68 -11.10 -18.33
N SER A 204 -0.72 -9.80 -18.65
CA SER A 204 0.14 -9.15 -19.63
C SER A 204 0.97 -8.07 -18.95
N SER A 205 2.14 -7.75 -19.50
CA SER A 205 3.02 -6.72 -18.94
C SER A 205 3.50 -5.74 -19.99
N ARG A 206 3.79 -4.52 -19.55
CA ARG A 206 4.38 -3.46 -20.36
C ARG A 206 5.46 -2.76 -19.55
N ILE A 207 6.64 -2.65 -20.12
CA ILE A 207 7.72 -1.83 -19.57
C ILE A 207 7.71 -0.48 -20.29
N ILE A 208 7.71 0.61 -19.53
CA ILE A 208 7.88 1.96 -20.05
C ILE A 208 9.26 2.45 -19.60
N ASN A 209 10.12 2.77 -20.55
CA ASN A 209 11.48 3.26 -20.29
C ASN A 209 11.46 4.77 -19.98
N ASN A 210 10.71 5.16 -18.95
CA ASN A 210 10.75 6.50 -18.35
C ASN A 210 11.70 6.52 -17.14
N ILE A 211 11.88 7.68 -16.51
CA ILE A 211 12.58 7.80 -15.23
C ILE A 211 11.54 8.20 -14.17
N PRO A 212 11.22 7.33 -13.20
CA PRO A 212 11.67 5.94 -13.07
C PRO A 212 11.04 5.00 -14.12
N VAL A 213 11.69 3.86 -14.41
CA VAL A 213 11.17 2.83 -15.32
C VAL A 213 9.90 2.24 -14.71
N SER A 214 8.84 2.16 -15.51
CA SER A 214 7.55 1.64 -15.06
C SER A 214 7.37 0.19 -15.52
N HIS A 215 7.12 -0.71 -14.57
CA HIS A 215 6.71 -2.09 -14.84
C HIS A 215 5.20 -2.24 -14.60
N LEU A 216 4.41 -2.09 -15.67
CA LEU A 216 2.97 -2.27 -15.64
C LEU A 216 2.61 -3.73 -15.83
N VAL A 217 1.75 -4.25 -14.96
CA VAL A 217 1.17 -5.59 -15.09
C VAL A 217 -0.36 -5.47 -15.08
N TYR A 218 -0.97 -5.99 -16.13
CA TYR A 218 -2.42 -6.06 -16.32
C TYR A 218 -2.88 -7.50 -16.20
N PHE A 219 -4.05 -7.73 -15.60
CA PHE A 219 -4.60 -9.08 -15.45
C PHE A 219 -6.12 -9.09 -15.32
N HIS A 220 -6.72 -10.22 -15.68
CA HIS A 220 -8.13 -10.52 -15.44
C HIS A 220 -8.22 -11.51 -14.29
N PRO A 221 -8.61 -11.09 -13.07
CA PRO A 221 -8.65 -12.00 -11.95
C PRO A 221 -9.70 -13.09 -12.14
N THR A 222 -9.38 -14.32 -11.74
CA THR A 222 -10.40 -15.35 -11.56
C THR A 222 -11.38 -14.93 -10.45
N THR A 223 -12.56 -15.55 -10.37
CA THR A 223 -13.54 -15.27 -9.30
C THR A 223 -12.89 -15.35 -7.91
N LYS A 224 -12.03 -16.36 -7.70
CA LYS A 224 -11.31 -16.55 -6.43
C LYS A 224 -10.37 -15.38 -6.13
N VAL A 225 -9.51 -15.00 -7.08
CA VAL A 225 -8.57 -13.89 -6.91
C VAL A 225 -9.32 -12.58 -6.70
N LYS A 226 -10.38 -12.33 -7.47
CA LYS A 226 -11.21 -11.13 -7.34
C LYS A 226 -11.82 -11.02 -5.95
N THR A 227 -12.46 -12.09 -5.47
CA THR A 227 -13.06 -12.14 -4.12
C THR A 227 -12.02 -11.93 -3.03
N TYR A 228 -10.81 -12.49 -3.19
CA TYR A 228 -9.73 -12.27 -2.24
C TYR A 228 -9.27 -10.81 -2.22
N LEU A 229 -9.01 -10.21 -3.39
CA LEU A 229 -8.57 -8.82 -3.51
C LEU A 229 -9.60 -7.82 -3.00
N GLN A 230 -10.89 -8.08 -3.23
CA GLN A 230 -11.99 -7.22 -2.80
C GLN A 230 -12.03 -6.98 -1.30
N GLN A 231 -11.53 -7.92 -0.50
CA GLN A 231 -11.41 -7.74 0.94
C GLN A 231 -10.54 -6.51 1.24
N PHE A 232 -9.42 -6.33 0.54
CA PHE A 232 -8.44 -5.28 0.83
C PHE A 232 -8.66 -3.98 0.04
N MET A 233 -9.63 -3.93 -0.87
CA MET A 233 -9.81 -2.78 -1.77
C MET A 233 -10.11 -1.47 -1.03
N TYR A 234 -10.79 -1.53 0.12
CA TYR A 234 -11.04 -0.32 0.93
C TYR A 234 -9.73 0.37 1.37
N ILE A 235 -8.64 -0.39 1.60
CA ILE A 235 -7.33 0.18 1.97
C ILE A 235 -6.82 1.04 0.81
N SER A 236 -6.88 0.48 -0.41
CA SER A 236 -6.47 1.18 -1.63
C SER A 236 -7.34 2.42 -1.88
N GLU A 237 -8.65 2.33 -1.65
CA GLU A 237 -9.58 3.47 -1.79
C GLU A 237 -9.32 4.57 -0.76
N GLN A 238 -8.96 4.21 0.47
CA GLN A 238 -8.54 5.16 1.49
C GLN A 238 -7.21 5.83 1.11
N ILE A 239 -6.23 5.09 0.59
CA ILE A 239 -4.97 5.68 0.06
C ILE A 239 -5.28 6.66 -1.08
N ASP A 240 -6.16 6.30 -2.02
CA ASP A 240 -6.53 7.18 -3.13
C ASP A 240 -7.26 8.44 -2.63
N ARG A 241 -8.08 8.33 -1.59
CA ARG A 241 -8.71 9.47 -0.91
C ARG A 241 -7.65 10.39 -0.28
N GLU A 242 -6.70 9.83 0.47
CA GLU A 242 -5.63 10.60 1.09
C GLU A 242 -4.76 11.33 0.06
N LYS A 243 -4.45 10.69 -1.09
CA LYS A 243 -3.75 11.32 -2.22
C LYS A 243 -4.50 12.53 -2.77
N ARG A 244 -5.83 12.42 -2.93
CA ARG A 244 -6.66 13.56 -3.37
C ARG A 244 -6.63 14.70 -2.36
N LEU A 245 -6.85 14.42 -1.09
CA LEU A 245 -6.83 15.43 -0.01
C LEU A 245 -5.46 16.11 0.13
N TYR A 246 -4.38 15.35 -0.03
CA TYR A 246 -3.03 15.90 -0.08
C TYR A 246 -2.85 16.86 -1.27
N THR A 247 -3.25 16.44 -2.46
CA THR A 247 -3.18 17.27 -3.68
C THR A 247 -3.97 18.57 -3.53
N GLU A 248 -5.19 18.49 -3.00
CA GLU A 248 -6.05 19.66 -2.75
C GLU A 248 -5.40 20.65 -1.78
N ARG A 249 -4.77 20.18 -0.69
CA ARG A 249 -4.03 21.03 0.25
C ARG A 249 -2.88 21.76 -0.42
N ILE A 250 -2.02 21.03 -1.15
CA ILE A 250 -0.87 21.63 -1.86
C ILE A 250 -1.33 22.67 -2.89
N LEU A 251 -2.44 22.42 -3.61
CA LEU A 251 -3.00 23.38 -4.56
C LEU A 251 -3.58 24.62 -3.88
N LYS A 252 -4.12 24.49 -2.67
CA LYS A 252 -4.62 25.62 -1.88
C LYS A 252 -3.49 26.49 -1.34
N GLU A 253 -2.43 25.87 -0.81
CA GLU A 253 -1.24 26.58 -0.30
C GLU A 253 -0.49 27.34 -1.39
N LYS A 254 -0.48 26.84 -2.63
CA LYS A 254 0.13 27.56 -3.77
C LYS A 254 -0.67 28.78 -4.23
N LYS A 255 -1.95 28.89 -3.83
CA LYS A 255 -2.84 30.00 -4.20
C LYS A 255 -2.92 31.10 -3.13
N SER A 256 -2.42 30.83 -1.93
CA SER A 256 -2.33 31.76 -0.79
C SER A 256 -0.95 32.42 -0.74
#